data_AF-A0A831XVT1-F1
#
_entry.id   AF-A0A831XVT1-F1
#
_cell.length_a   1.000
_cell.length_b   1.000
_cell.length_c   1.000
_cell.angle_alpha   90.00
_cell.angle_beta   90.00
_cell.angle_gamma   90.00
#
_symmetry.space_group_name_H-M   'P 1'
#
loop_
_entity.id
_entity.type
_entity.pdbx_description
1 polymer ?
#
loop_
_entity_poly.entity_id
_entity_poly.type
_entity_poly.pdbx_seq_one_letter_code
_entity_poly.pdbx_strand_id
1 'polypeptide(L)' 'STIRKDEVEDLIESKVISGGMIPKVRCCMSALDNGVAKTHIIDGRQEHAILLEIFTHEGIGTEIVK' A
#
# COMPACT_ATOMS: atom_id res chain seq x y z
N SER A 1 4.57 -5.91 -4.54
CA SER A 1 4.42 -6.68 -3.28
C SER A 1 3.01 -6.52 -2.73
N THR A 2 2.41 -7.57 -2.17
CA THR A 2 1.04 -7.51 -1.62
C THR A 2 1.07 -7.71 -0.12
N ILE A 3 0.33 -6.88 0.61
CA ILE A 3 0.17 -6.93 2.07
C ILE A 3 -1.33 -7.01 2.37
N ARG A 4 -1.72 -7.91 3.27
CA ARG A 4 -3.09 -7.96 3.76
C ARG A 4 -3.28 -6.99 4.92
N LYS A 5 -4.49 -6.45 5.04
CA LYS A 5 -4.83 -5.43 6.03
C LYS A 5 -4.53 -5.90 7.46
N ASP A 6 -4.73 -7.18 7.76
CA ASP A 6 -4.47 -7.78 9.07
C ASP A 6 -2.98 -7.85 9.42
N GLU A 7 -2.08 -7.87 8.44
CA GLU A 7 -0.62 -7.88 8.64
C GLU A 7 -0.05 -6.49 8.98
N VAL A 8 -0.82 -5.42 8.75
CA VAL A 8 -0.31 -4.05 8.84
C VAL A 8 0.14 -3.69 10.25
N GLU A 9 -0.65 -4.02 11.27
CA GLU A 9 -0.32 -3.65 12.66
C GLU A 9 0.93 -4.40 13.13
N ASP A 10 1.07 -5.69 12.80
CA ASP A 10 2.27 -6.48 13.08
C ASP A 10 3.53 -5.86 12.42
N LEU A 11 3.39 -5.34 11.20
CA LEU A 11 4.47 -4.65 10.49
C LEU A 11 4.82 -3.29 11.10
N ILE A 12 3.87 -2.61 11.74
CA ILE A 12 4.12 -1.37 12.50
C ILE A 12 4.81 -1.71 13.83
N GLU A 13 4.34 -2.72 14.55
CA GLU A 13 4.92 -3.16 15.83
C GLU A 13 6.35 -3.67 15.67
N SER A 14 6.61 -4.45 14.64
CA SER A 14 7.95 -4.92 14.27
C SER A 14 8.87 -3.83 13.71
N LYS A 15 8.38 -2.58 13.59
CA LYS A 15 9.09 -1.40 13.07
C LYS A 15 9.51 -1.50 11.59
N VAL A 16 8.97 -2.45 10.84
CA VAL A 16 9.15 -2.53 9.38
C VAL A 16 8.49 -1.32 8.72
N ILE A 17 7.25 -1.00 9.14
CA ILE A 17 6.56 0.23 8.76
C ILE A 17 6.81 1.28 9.85
N SER A 18 7.50 2.36 9.51
CA SER A 18 7.89 3.38 10.47
C SER A 18 7.81 4.81 9.92
N GLY A 19 7.87 5.79 10.83
CA GLY A 19 7.88 7.22 10.51
C GLY A 19 6.66 7.67 9.70
N GLY A 20 6.90 8.46 8.65
CA GLY A 20 5.84 9.00 7.79
C GLY A 20 5.07 7.95 6.98
N MET A 21 5.49 6.67 7.01
CA MET A 21 4.75 5.59 6.37
C MET A 21 3.53 5.16 7.19
N ILE A 22 3.57 5.27 8.52
CA ILE A 22 2.45 4.94 9.41
C ILE A 22 1.16 5.68 9.00
N PRO A 23 1.14 7.03 8.86
CA PRO A 23 -0.08 7.71 8.45
C PRO A 23 -0.53 7.38 7.02
N LYS A 24 0.40 7.02 6.12
CA LYS A 24 0.07 6.61 4.74
C LYS A 24 -0.68 5.28 4.74
N VAL A 25 -0.16 4.29 5.46
CA VAL A 25 -0.75 2.96 5.53
C VAL A 25 -2.08 3.00 6.29
N ARG A 26 -2.20 3.77 7.38
CA ARG A 26 -3.49 3.96 8.08
C ARG A 26 -4.56 4.62 7.21
N CYS A 27 -4.18 5.55 6.35
CA CYS A 27 -5.09 6.12 5.36
C CYS A 27 -5.61 5.05 4.39
N CYS A 28 -4.72 4.18 3.89
CA CYS A 28 -5.08 3.05 3.04
C CYS A 28 -6.04 2.08 3.76
N MET A 29 -5.77 1.71 5.01
CA MET A 29 -6.67 0.87 5.81
C MET A 29 -8.06 1.48 5.97
N SER A 30 -8.14 2.78 6.27
CA SER A 30 -9.41 3.51 6.37
C SER A 30 -10.17 3.50 5.05
N ALA A 31 -9.50 3.69 3.91
CA ALA A 31 -10.13 3.61 2.60
C ALA A 31 -10.73 2.22 2.34
N LEU A 32 -10.00 1.14 2.65
CA LEU A 32 -10.48 -0.23 2.53
C LEU A 32 -11.72 -0.48 3.41
N ASP A 33 -11.72 0.05 4.64
CA ASP A 33 -12.86 -0.06 5.55
C ASP A 33 -14.11 0.66 5.03
N ASN A 34 -13.92 1.74 4.28
CA ASN A 34 -15.01 2.50 3.66
C ASN A 34 -15.41 1.99 2.26
N GLY A 35 -15.03 0.76 1.90
CA GLY A 35 -15.52 0.08 0.71
C GLY A 35 -14.63 0.16 -0.53
N VAL A 36 -13.43 0.76 -0.43
CA VAL A 36 -12.43 0.64 -1.49
C VAL A 36 -11.96 -0.81 -1.59
N ALA A 37 -11.87 -1.31 -2.82
CA ALA A 37 -11.50 -2.71 -3.07
C ALA A 37 -10.02 -2.99 -2.77
N LYS A 38 -9.13 -2.09 -3.18
CA LYS A 38 -7.67 -2.20 -3.05
C LYS A 38 -7.03 -0.81 -2.98
N THR A 39 -5.86 -0.72 -2.36
CA THR A 39 -5.06 0.52 -2.32
C THR A 39 -3.61 0.24 -2.70
N HIS A 40 -2.94 1.21 -3.29
CA HIS A 40 -1.58 1.07 -3.80
C HIS A 40 -0.69 2.20 -3.29
N ILE A 41 0.51 1.86 -2.80
CA ILE A 41 1.57 2.83 -2.46
C ILE A 41 2.71 2.61 -3.46
N ILE A 42 2.99 3.61 -4.27
CA ILE A 42 3.97 3.57 -5.37
C ILE A 42 5.03 4.67 -5.24
N ASP A 43 6.20 4.47 -5.85
CA ASP A 43 7.24 5.51 -5.94
C ASP A 43 6.95 6.46 -7.11
N GLY A 44 6.48 7.67 -6.79
CA GLY A 44 6.18 8.70 -7.79
C GLY A 44 7.39 9.29 -8.53
N ARG A 45 8.62 8.94 -8.15
CA ARG A 45 9.84 9.37 -8.88
C ARG A 45 10.09 8.52 -10.12
N GLN A 46 9.50 7.33 -10.21
CA GLN A 46 9.59 6.47 -11.39
C GLN A 46 8.73 7.07 -12.51
N GLU A 47 9.33 7.26 -13.69
CA GLU A 47 8.58 7.68 -14.87
C GLU A 47 7.47 6.67 -15.16
N HIS A 48 6.29 7.19 -15.47
CA HIS A 48 5.09 6.40 -15.76
C HIS A 48 4.63 5.47 -14.61
N ALA A 49 4.98 5.77 -13.36
CA ALA A 49 4.66 4.92 -12.20
C ALA A 49 3.19 4.44 -12.15
N ILE A 50 2.24 5.34 -12.44
CA ILE A 50 0.81 5.01 -12.46
C ILE A 50 0.47 3.99 -13.56
N LEU A 51 1.03 4.17 -14.76
CA LEU A 51 0.77 3.26 -15.88
C LEU A 51 1.37 1.88 -15.60
N LEU A 52 2.60 1.85 -15.07
CA LEU A 52 3.26 0.60 -14.71
C LEU A 52 2.49 -0.15 -13.63
N GLU A 53 1.97 0.54 -12.62
CA GLU A 53 1.17 -0.09 -11.56
C GLU A 53 -0.15 -0.68 -12.09
N ILE A 54 -0.83 0.02 -13.00
CA ILE A 54 -2.17 -0.39 -13.47
C ILE A 54 -2.11 -1.41 -14.60
N PHE A 55 -1.14 -1.29 -15.52
CA PHE A 55 -1.10 -2.06 -16.76
C PHE A 55 -0.07 -3.20 -16.75
N THR A 56 0.50 -3.53 -15.59
CA THR A 56 1.36 -4.72 -15.43
C THR A 56 0.80 -5.64 -14.35
N HIS A 57 1.05 -6.95 -14.49
CA HIS A 57 0.59 -7.92 -13.50
C HIS A 57 1.40 -7.89 -12.20
N GLU A 58 2.70 -7.60 -12.28
CA GLU A 58 3.56 -7.53 -11.10
C GLU A 58 3.33 -6.25 -10.29
N GLY A 59 2.97 -5.14 -10.96
CA GLY A 59 3.00 -3.81 -10.37
C GLY A 59 4.43 -3.37 -10.02
N ILE A 60 4.59 -2.13 -9.59
CA ILE A 60 5.89 -1.58 -9.18
C ILE A 60 5.90 -1.11 -7.71
N GLY A 61 4.77 -1.21 -7.02
CA GLY A 61 4.64 -0.78 -5.63
C GLY A 61 4.14 -1.84 -4.67
N THR A 62 3.54 -1.34 -3.60
CA THR A 62 2.91 -2.13 -2.55
C THR A 62 1.40 -2.04 -2.67
N GLU A 63 0.77 -3.17 -2.94
CA GLU A 63 -0.69 -3.35 -2.92
C GLU A 63 -1.12 -3.72 -1.50
N ILE A 64 -2.18 -3.07 -1.00
CA ILE A 64 -2.82 -3.42 0.27
C ILE A 64 -4.27 -3.82 -0.01
N VAL A 65 -4.63 -5.01 0.46
CA VAL A 65 -5.93 -5.66 0.27
C VAL A 65 -6.54 -6.06 1.61
N LYS A 66 -7.85 -6.35 1.65
CA LYS A 66 -8.52 -6.89 2.84
C LYS A 66 -8.04 -8.29 3.22
#